data_AF-A0A1G2F9P9-F1
#
_entry.id   AF-A0A1G2F9P9-F1
#
_cell.length_a   1.000
_cell.length_b   1.000
_cell.length_c   1.000
_cell.angle_alpha   90.00
_cell.angle_beta   90.00
_cell.angle_gamma   90.00
#
_symmetry.space_group_name_H-M   'P 1'
#
loop_
_entity.id
_entity.type
_entity.pdbx_description
1 polymer ?
#
loop_
_entity_poly.entity_id
_entity_poly.type
_entity_poly.pdbx_seq_one_letter_code
_entity_poly.pdbx_strand_id
1 'polypeptide(L)'
;MAASLVKDFKIPVFAIKGEDRITFFKNIVAAIKYNPAITMDDGADLVSTIHKNYIDVLKNMIGSMEETTTGVIRLRAMARDNALKIPVVAVNDAQTKNMFDNRYGTGQSTIDGIIRATDILIAGKNIVIAGYGWCGRGLASRVRGLGGHVIKLPRLTR
;
A
#
# COMPACT_ATOMS: atom_id res chain seq x y z
N MET A 1 14.19 0.43 12.22
CA MET A 1 14.25 1.44 11.14
C MET A 1 13.72 2.79 11.60
N ALA A 2 12.42 2.93 11.92
CA ALA A 2 11.83 4.20 12.40
C ALA A 2 12.58 4.85 13.57
N ALA A 3 12.96 4.08 14.58
CA ALA A 3 13.71 4.60 15.73
C ALA A 3 15.09 5.21 15.38
N SER A 4 15.76 4.70 14.34
CA SER A 4 17.06 5.24 13.89
C SER A 4 16.89 6.51 13.06
N LEU A 5 15.84 6.60 12.24
CA LEU A 5 15.49 7.84 11.52
C LEU A 5 15.31 9.02 12.49
N VAL A 6 14.66 8.77 13.63
CA VAL A 6 14.47 9.79 14.66
C VAL A 6 15.78 10.06 15.44
N LYS A 7 16.44 9.01 15.93
CA LYS A 7 17.61 9.15 16.81
C LYS A 7 18.81 9.76 16.09
N ASP A 8 19.13 9.23 14.91
CA ASP A 8 20.39 9.46 14.23
C ASP A 8 20.24 10.52 13.13
N PHE A 9 19.12 10.52 12.39
CA PHE A 9 18.88 11.44 11.27
C PHE A 9 17.98 12.64 11.62
N LYS A 10 17.41 12.66 12.84
CA LYS A 10 16.50 13.71 13.31
C LYS A 10 15.28 13.93 12.40
N ILE A 11 14.88 12.88 11.67
CA ILE A 11 13.68 12.90 10.83
C ILE A 11 12.49 12.57 11.74
N PRO A 12 11.46 13.43 11.83
CA PRO A 12 10.26 13.14 12.61
C PRO A 12 9.53 11.91 12.04
N VAL A 13 9.35 10.89 12.87
CA VAL A 13 8.60 9.68 12.51
C VAL A 13 7.58 9.37 13.58
N PHE A 14 6.32 9.26 13.18
CA PHE A 14 5.18 8.94 14.04
C PHE A 14 4.60 7.60 13.60
N ALA A 15 5.17 6.50 14.10
CA ALA A 15 4.71 5.15 13.79
C ALA A 15 5.14 4.17 14.88
N ILE A 16 4.25 3.24 15.26
CA ILE A 16 4.55 2.13 16.17
C ILE A 16 3.98 0.83 15.60
N LYS A 17 4.67 -0.30 15.85
CA LYS A 17 4.18 -1.61 15.41
C LYS A 17 2.96 -2.00 16.24
N GLY A 18 1.87 -2.38 15.58
CA GLY A 18 0.63 -2.82 16.25
C GLY A 18 -0.21 -1.67 16.79
N GLU A 19 -0.19 -0.51 16.13
CA GLU A 19 -1.02 0.62 16.53
C GLU A 19 -2.51 0.36 16.35
N ASP A 20 -3.33 1.01 17.19
CA ASP A 20 -4.78 1.04 17.03
C ASP A 20 -5.20 2.15 16.05
N ARG A 21 -6.47 2.10 15.64
CA ARG A 21 -7.02 3.07 14.68
C ARG A 21 -6.96 4.52 15.17
N ILE A 22 -7.08 4.74 16.47
CA ILE A 22 -7.05 6.09 17.06
C ILE A 22 -5.64 6.66 16.93
N THR A 23 -4.63 5.85 17.24
CA THR A 23 -3.21 6.18 17.17
C THR A 23 -2.77 6.41 15.74
N PHE A 24 -3.23 5.58 14.80
CA PHE A 24 -3.01 5.77 13.37
C PHE A 24 -3.45 7.17 12.90
N PHE A 25 -4.68 7.59 13.22
CA PHE A 25 -5.15 8.92 12.85
C PHE A 25 -4.45 10.05 13.61
N LYS A 26 -4.02 9.82 14.86
CA LYS A 26 -3.17 10.77 15.59
C LYS A 26 -1.83 10.99 14.85
N ASN A 27 -1.23 9.93 14.33
CA ASN A 27 0.02 9.99 13.56
C ASN A 27 -0.17 10.74 12.24
N ILE A 28 -1.29 10.51 11.52
CA ILE A 28 -1.66 11.30 10.34
C ILE A 28 -1.76 12.78 10.69
N VAL A 29 -2.47 13.14 11.77
CA VAL A 29 -2.61 14.54 12.20
C VAL A 29 -1.26 15.14 12.58
N ALA A 30 -0.37 14.38 13.21
CA ALA A 30 0.99 14.83 13.51
C ALA A 30 1.76 15.18 12.24
N ALA A 31 1.64 14.38 11.16
CA ALA A 31 2.24 14.69 9.87
C ALA A 31 1.63 15.94 9.21
N ILE A 32 0.31 16.10 9.26
CA ILE A 32 -0.40 17.28 8.70
C ILE A 32 0.06 18.59 9.36
N LYS A 33 0.35 18.57 10.67
CA LYS A 33 0.81 19.75 11.43
C LYS A 33 2.13 20.35 10.93
N TYR A 34 2.93 19.60 10.18
CA TYR A 34 4.12 20.13 9.53
C TYR A 34 3.81 20.97 8.27
N ASN A 35 2.52 21.17 7.93
CA ASN A 35 2.05 21.96 6.80
C ASN A 35 2.76 21.57 5.47
N PRO A 36 2.64 20.30 5.05
CA PRO A 36 3.42 19.78 3.93
C PRO A 36 3.02 20.44 2.61
N ALA A 37 4.01 20.79 1.79
CA ALA A 37 3.77 21.23 0.41
C ALA A 37 3.49 20.06 -0.54
N ILE A 38 4.06 18.88 -0.26
CA ILE A 38 3.87 17.65 -1.05
C ILE A 38 3.62 16.50 -0.09
N THR A 39 2.73 15.59 -0.44
CA THR A 39 2.53 14.33 0.30
C THR A 39 2.76 13.11 -0.58
N MET A 40 3.13 12.01 0.08
CA MET A 40 3.28 10.68 -0.49
C MET A 40 2.33 9.75 0.27
N ASP A 41 1.36 9.17 -0.41
CA ASP A 41 0.25 8.46 0.23
C ASP A 41 0.16 7.00 -0.26
N ASP A 42 -0.27 6.13 0.64
CA ASP A 42 -0.45 4.69 0.47
C ASP A 42 -1.82 4.33 1.06
N GLY A 43 -2.86 4.40 0.22
CA GLY A 43 -4.26 4.17 0.60
C GLY A 43 -5.15 5.43 0.62
N ALA A 44 -4.58 6.59 0.31
CA ALA A 44 -5.21 7.91 0.23
C ALA A 44 -5.75 8.48 1.56
N ASP A 45 -5.36 7.94 2.72
CA ASP A 45 -5.91 8.36 4.01
C ASP A 45 -5.38 9.72 4.47
N LEU A 46 -4.11 10.05 4.18
CA LEU A 46 -3.54 11.35 4.51
C LEU A 46 -4.21 12.45 3.69
N VAL A 47 -4.25 12.30 2.36
CA VAL A 47 -4.87 13.26 1.45
C VAL A 47 -6.36 13.40 1.72
N SER A 48 -7.08 12.29 1.96
CA SER A 48 -8.50 12.34 2.32
C SER A 48 -8.73 13.10 3.62
N THR A 49 -7.88 12.90 4.63
CA THR A 49 -7.99 13.58 5.93
C THR A 49 -7.75 15.08 5.77
N ILE A 50 -6.78 15.49 4.94
CA ILE A 50 -6.53 16.91 4.66
C ILE A 50 -7.75 17.54 3.97
N HIS A 51 -8.30 16.90 2.93
CA HIS A 51 -9.48 17.42 2.21
C HIS A 51 -10.73 17.54 3.08
N LYS A 52 -10.88 16.68 4.08
CA LYS A 52 -12.06 16.66 4.96
C LYS A 52 -11.95 17.63 6.13
N ASN A 53 -10.79 17.66 6.80
CA ASN A 53 -10.66 18.29 8.11
C ASN A 53 -9.64 19.43 8.17
N TYR A 54 -8.76 19.57 7.16
CA TYR A 54 -7.65 20.53 7.17
C TYR A 54 -7.53 21.27 5.83
N ILE A 55 -8.66 21.82 5.37
CA ILE A 55 -8.79 22.49 4.06
C ILE A 55 -7.79 23.65 3.92
N ASP A 56 -7.46 24.34 5.01
CA ASP A 56 -6.49 25.44 4.98
C ASP A 56 -5.08 25.00 4.60
N VAL A 57 -4.70 23.74 4.91
CA VAL A 57 -3.39 23.18 4.52
C VAL A 57 -3.30 23.04 2.99
N LEU A 58 -4.42 22.76 2.31
CA LEU A 58 -4.46 22.60 0.86
C LEU A 58 -3.96 23.85 0.11
N LYS A 59 -4.12 25.04 0.71
CA LYS A 59 -3.66 26.30 0.11
C LYS A 59 -2.15 26.35 -0.11
N ASN A 60 -1.38 25.61 0.70
CA ASN A 60 0.07 25.53 0.63
C ASN A 60 0.57 24.29 -0.12
N MET A 61 -0.35 23.41 -0.53
CA MET A 61 0.01 22.16 -1.20
C MET A 61 0.19 22.35 -2.70
N ILE A 62 1.29 21.82 -3.21
CA ILE A 62 1.63 21.78 -4.64
C ILE A 62 1.06 20.50 -5.26
N GLY A 63 0.96 19.40 -4.50
CA GLY A 63 0.37 18.16 -4.98
C GLY A 63 0.60 16.96 -4.07
N SER A 64 0.22 15.79 -4.56
CA SER A 64 0.42 14.52 -3.88
C SER A 64 0.74 13.39 -4.87
N MET A 65 1.12 12.23 -4.36
CA MET A 65 1.21 11.00 -5.13
C MET A 65 0.54 9.85 -4.36
N GLU A 66 -0.03 8.89 -5.09
CA GLU A 66 -0.71 7.73 -4.50
C GLU A 66 -0.15 6.41 -5.04
N GLU A 67 0.19 5.54 -4.10
CA GLU A 67 0.81 4.26 -4.37
C GLU A 67 -0.20 3.14 -4.68
N THR A 68 -1.36 3.09 -4.04
CA THR A 68 -2.24 1.92 -4.11
C THR A 68 -3.31 2.01 -5.18
N THR A 69 -3.76 0.84 -5.64
CA THR A 69 -4.94 0.75 -6.52
C THR A 69 -6.19 1.31 -5.82
N THR A 70 -6.40 1.00 -4.54
CA THR A 70 -7.59 1.43 -3.78
C THR A 70 -7.58 2.95 -3.56
N GLY A 71 -6.44 3.52 -3.19
CA GLY A 71 -6.27 4.96 -3.04
C GLY A 71 -6.51 5.69 -4.36
N VAL A 72 -5.96 5.20 -5.47
CA VAL A 72 -6.19 5.79 -6.80
C VAL A 72 -7.68 5.79 -7.17
N ILE A 73 -8.41 4.73 -6.87
CA ILE A 73 -9.86 4.66 -7.13
C ILE A 73 -10.61 5.74 -6.33
N ARG A 74 -10.28 5.90 -5.03
CA ARG A 74 -10.88 6.92 -4.15
C ARG A 74 -10.59 8.33 -4.68
N LEU A 75 -9.34 8.62 -5.04
CA LEU A 75 -8.93 9.94 -5.53
C LEU A 75 -9.53 10.26 -6.90
N ARG A 76 -9.65 9.27 -7.80
CA ARG A 76 -10.37 9.43 -9.07
C ARG A 76 -11.85 9.72 -8.86
N ALA A 77 -12.50 9.09 -7.87
CA ALA A 77 -13.88 9.42 -7.52
C ALA A 77 -13.99 10.87 -7.05
N MET A 78 -13.13 11.30 -6.12
CA MET A 78 -13.08 12.70 -5.67
C MET A 78 -12.83 13.69 -6.81
N ALA A 79 -11.98 13.33 -7.78
CA ALA A 79 -11.72 14.17 -8.96
C ALA A 79 -12.98 14.29 -9.85
N ARG A 80 -13.71 13.19 -10.08
CA ARG A 80 -14.98 13.21 -10.84
C ARG A 80 -16.05 14.07 -10.15
N ASP A 81 -16.05 14.09 -8.82
CA ASP A 81 -16.99 14.87 -8.02
C ASP A 81 -16.54 16.33 -7.81
N ASN A 82 -15.47 16.78 -8.48
CA ASN A 82 -14.83 18.10 -8.27
C ASN A 82 -14.43 18.39 -6.81
N ALA A 83 -14.31 17.35 -5.98
CA ALA A 83 -13.96 17.43 -4.57
C ALA A 83 -12.43 17.44 -4.35
N LEU A 84 -11.65 16.89 -5.28
CA LEU A 84 -10.19 16.90 -5.23
C LEU A 84 -9.66 18.30 -5.61
N LYS A 85 -8.89 18.94 -4.70
CA LYS A 85 -8.46 20.35 -4.86
C LYS A 85 -6.99 20.53 -5.21
N ILE A 86 -6.23 19.44 -5.25
CA ILE A 86 -4.80 19.43 -5.57
C ILE A 86 -4.52 18.39 -6.67
N PRO A 87 -3.46 18.57 -7.47
CA PRO A 87 -3.04 17.53 -8.40
C PRO A 87 -2.48 16.31 -7.64
N VAL A 88 -2.79 15.11 -8.15
CA VAL A 88 -2.29 13.85 -7.59
C VAL A 88 -1.73 12.97 -8.71
N VAL A 89 -0.49 12.51 -8.55
CA VAL A 89 0.14 11.53 -9.44
C VAL A 89 -0.20 10.11 -8.98
N ALA A 90 -0.91 9.36 -9.82
CA ALA A 90 -1.21 7.95 -9.58
C ALA A 90 0.00 7.06 -9.93
N VAL A 91 0.93 6.87 -8.99
CA VAL A 91 2.14 6.05 -9.19
C VAL A 91 1.78 4.58 -9.45
N ASN A 92 0.62 4.14 -8.95
CA ASN A 92 0.07 2.81 -9.26
C ASN A 92 -0.10 2.53 -10.77
N ASP A 93 -0.30 3.56 -11.59
CA ASP A 93 -0.50 3.39 -13.03
C ASP A 93 0.82 3.15 -13.79
N ALA A 94 1.97 3.32 -13.12
CA ALA A 94 3.27 3.06 -13.74
C ALA A 94 3.43 1.56 -14.09
N GLN A 95 3.80 1.28 -15.34
CA GLN A 95 3.99 -0.09 -15.83
C GLN A 95 5.08 -0.84 -15.05
N THR A 96 6.17 -0.15 -14.70
CA THR A 96 7.29 -0.69 -13.93
C THR A 96 6.87 -1.23 -12.58
N LYS A 97 5.88 -0.62 -11.94
CA LYS A 97 5.41 -1.00 -10.61
C LYS A 97 4.61 -2.30 -10.63
N ASN A 98 3.63 -2.41 -11.54
CA ASN A 98 2.83 -3.63 -11.68
C ASN A 98 3.67 -4.82 -12.18
N MET A 99 4.67 -4.54 -13.01
CA MET A 99 5.56 -5.56 -13.58
C MET A 99 6.57 -6.12 -12.57
N PHE A 100 7.03 -5.31 -11.61
CA PHE A 100 8.03 -5.74 -10.63
C PHE A 100 7.46 -6.11 -9.26
N ASP A 101 6.74 -5.20 -8.61
CA ASP A 101 6.38 -5.34 -7.19
C ASP A 101 5.38 -6.47 -6.99
N ASN A 102 4.27 -6.44 -7.73
CA ASN A 102 3.22 -7.45 -7.61
C ASN A 102 3.70 -8.86 -7.99
N ARG A 103 4.54 -8.98 -9.02
CA ARG A 103 4.96 -10.28 -9.55
C ARG A 103 6.14 -10.89 -8.78
N TYR A 104 7.14 -10.10 -8.43
CA TYR A 104 8.35 -10.61 -7.80
C TYR A 104 8.41 -10.34 -6.30
N GLY A 105 7.86 -9.22 -5.84
CA GLY A 105 7.80 -8.83 -4.43
C GLY A 105 6.71 -9.60 -3.68
N THR A 106 5.43 -9.33 -3.97
CA THR A 106 4.29 -9.91 -3.24
C THR A 106 4.33 -11.43 -3.18
N GLY A 107 4.69 -12.10 -4.28
CA GLY A 107 4.77 -13.56 -4.31
C GLY A 107 5.82 -14.12 -3.36
N GLN A 108 6.97 -13.46 -3.23
CA GLN A 108 8.05 -13.89 -2.34
C GLN A 108 7.71 -13.60 -0.88
N SER A 109 7.27 -12.38 -0.57
CA SER A 109 6.95 -11.97 0.80
C SER A 109 5.77 -12.74 1.39
N THR A 110 4.76 -13.07 0.57
CA THR A 110 3.62 -13.88 1.00
C THR A 110 4.04 -15.28 1.45
N ILE A 111 4.90 -15.94 0.66
CA ILE A 111 5.40 -17.28 1.00
C ILE A 111 6.30 -17.24 2.23
N ASP A 112 7.20 -16.27 2.32
CA ASP A 112 8.05 -16.06 3.50
C ASP A 112 7.19 -15.84 4.75
N GLY A 113 6.11 -15.06 4.65
CA GLY A 113 5.14 -14.85 5.73
C GLY A 113 4.45 -16.14 6.19
N ILE A 114 3.98 -16.98 5.25
CA ILE A 114 3.36 -18.27 5.57
C ILE A 114 4.36 -19.18 6.30
N ILE A 115 5.58 -19.31 5.76
CA ILE A 115 6.61 -20.18 6.35
C ILE A 115 6.98 -19.67 7.75
N ARG A 116 7.29 -18.39 7.91
CA ARG A 116 7.64 -17.82 9.23
C ARG A 116 6.52 -17.93 10.28
N ALA A 117 5.27 -17.93 9.85
CA ALA A 117 4.14 -18.02 10.75
C ALA A 117 3.78 -19.46 11.14
N THR A 118 4.18 -20.46 10.36
CA THR A 118 3.65 -21.83 10.49
C THR A 118 4.69 -22.95 10.44
N ASP A 119 5.93 -22.65 10.05
CA ASP A 119 7.02 -23.60 9.79
C ASP A 119 6.62 -24.74 8.85
N ILE A 120 5.61 -24.52 8.01
CA ILE A 120 5.01 -25.59 7.22
C ILE A 120 5.84 -25.91 5.96
N LEU A 121 6.01 -27.20 5.67
CA LEU A 121 6.61 -27.66 4.43
C LEU A 121 5.63 -27.44 3.25
N ILE A 122 6.04 -26.66 2.25
CA ILE A 122 5.21 -26.36 1.07
C ILE A 122 5.21 -27.51 0.05
N ALA A 123 6.29 -28.29 -0.03
CA ALA A 123 6.42 -29.39 -0.98
C ALA A 123 5.30 -30.43 -0.83
N GLY A 124 4.70 -30.84 -1.95
CA GLY A 124 3.62 -31.82 -2.01
C GLY A 124 2.25 -31.32 -1.52
N LYS A 125 2.12 -30.06 -1.06
CA LYS A 125 0.83 -29.51 -0.62
C LYS A 125 0.02 -28.90 -1.76
N ASN A 126 -1.29 -29.01 -1.65
CA ASN A 126 -2.24 -28.29 -2.50
C ASN A 126 -2.47 -26.88 -1.94
N ILE A 127 -2.13 -25.85 -2.73
CA ILE A 127 -2.33 -24.44 -2.40
C ILE A 127 -3.32 -23.83 -3.38
N VAL A 128 -4.41 -23.30 -2.84
CA VAL A 128 -5.45 -22.61 -3.61
C VAL A 128 -5.16 -21.11 -3.65
N ILE A 129 -5.12 -20.52 -4.84
CA ILE A 129 -4.92 -19.08 -5.04
C ILE A 129 -6.17 -18.49 -5.68
N ALA A 130 -6.85 -17.61 -4.93
CA ALA A 130 -8.02 -16.89 -5.40
C ALA A 130 -7.61 -15.61 -6.17
N GLY A 131 -7.80 -15.62 -7.49
CA GLY A 131 -7.48 -14.50 -8.37
C GLY A 131 -6.10 -14.62 -9.01
N TYR A 132 -6.06 -14.68 -10.35
CA TYR A 132 -4.83 -14.90 -11.13
C TYR A 132 -4.30 -13.65 -11.87
N GLY A 133 -4.36 -12.52 -11.17
CA GLY A 133 -3.70 -11.26 -11.57
C GLY A 133 -2.18 -11.27 -11.33
N TRP A 134 -1.53 -10.11 -11.33
CA TRP A 134 -0.08 -10.00 -11.15
C TRP A 134 0.42 -10.62 -9.83
N CYS A 135 -0.24 -10.33 -8.71
CA CYS A 135 0.11 -10.89 -7.39
C CYS A 135 -0.07 -12.43 -7.35
N GLY A 136 -1.23 -12.92 -7.80
CA GLY A 136 -1.53 -14.35 -7.82
C GLY A 136 -0.60 -15.16 -8.73
N ARG A 137 -0.16 -14.57 -9.86
CA ARG A 137 0.86 -15.16 -10.73
C ARG A 137 2.22 -15.25 -10.05
N GLY A 138 2.63 -14.21 -9.32
CA GLY A 138 3.85 -14.21 -8.52
C GLY A 138 3.85 -15.31 -7.47
N LEU A 139 2.81 -15.36 -6.64
CA LEU A 139 2.62 -16.37 -5.60
C LEU A 139 2.62 -17.79 -6.17
N ALA A 140 1.87 -18.04 -7.24
CA ALA A 140 1.82 -19.33 -7.90
C ALA A 140 3.17 -19.79 -8.46
N SER A 141 4.05 -18.86 -8.86
CA SER A 141 5.39 -19.20 -9.31
C SER A 141 6.27 -19.67 -8.14
N ARG A 142 6.17 -19.01 -6.98
CA ARG A 142 6.94 -19.37 -5.78
C ARG A 142 6.50 -20.69 -5.18
N VAL A 143 5.18 -20.93 -5.09
CA VAL A 143 4.64 -22.21 -4.62
C VAL A 143 5.15 -23.38 -5.48
N ARG A 144 5.10 -23.24 -6.81
CA ARG A 144 5.61 -24.27 -7.72
C ARG A 144 7.12 -24.48 -7.57
N GLY A 145 7.89 -23.41 -7.40
CA GLY A 145 9.33 -23.48 -7.16
C GLY A 145 9.70 -24.22 -5.87
N LEU A 146 8.81 -24.22 -4.87
CA LEU A 146 8.97 -24.97 -3.61
C LEU A 146 8.36 -26.39 -3.66
N GLY A 147 7.94 -26.87 -4.83
CA GLY A 147 7.37 -28.21 -5.00
C GLY A 147 5.90 -28.35 -4.57
N GLY A 148 5.18 -27.24 -4.38
CA GLY A 148 3.75 -27.25 -4.08
C GLY A 148 2.87 -27.34 -5.34
N HIS A 149 1.70 -27.95 -5.19
CA HIS A 149 0.67 -28.03 -6.23
C HIS A 149 -0.24 -26.80 -6.16
N VAL A 150 -0.40 -26.07 -7.28
CA VAL A 150 -1.18 -24.83 -7.30
C VAL A 150 -2.53 -25.04 -7.98
N ILE A 151 -3.61 -24.76 -7.25
CA ILE A 151 -4.97 -24.68 -7.76
C ILE A 151 -5.33 -23.19 -7.91
N LYS A 152 -5.75 -22.77 -9.10
CA LYS A 152 -5.99 -21.35 -9.41
C LYS A 152 -7.48 -21.13 -9.59
N LEU A 153 -8.04 -20.18 -8.87
CA LEU A 153 -9.41 -19.71 -9.13
C LEU A 153 -9.36 -18.45 -10.01
N PRO A 154 -10.25 -18.35 -11.02
CA PRO A 154 -10.31 -17.18 -11.88
C PRO A 154 -10.61 -15.92 -11.06
N ARG A 155 -10.22 -14.77 -11.61
CA ARG A 155 -10.63 -13.48 -11.03
C ARG A 155 -12.14 -13.37 -11.22
N LEU A 156 -12.90 -13.25 -10.13
CA LEU A 156 -14.32 -12.90 -10.19
C LEU A 156 -14.42 -11.48 -10.76
N THR A 157 -14.64 -11.37 -12.07
CA THR A 157 -15.07 -10.13 -12.72
C THR A 157 -16.58 -10.02 -12.51
N ARG A 158 -17.00 -9.10 -11.65
CA ARG A 158 -18.28 -8.39 -11.82
C ARG A 158 -17.99 -7.09 -12.53
#